data_AF-A0A081SHH0-F1
#
_entry.id   AF-A0A081SHH0-F1
#
_cell.length_a   1.000
_cell.length_b   1.000
_cell.length_c   1.000
_cell.angle_alpha   90.00
_cell.angle_beta   90.00
_cell.angle_gamma   90.00
#
_symmetry.space_group_name_H-M   'P 1'
#
loop_
_entity.id
_entity.type
_entity.pdbx_description
1 polymer ?
#
loop_
_entity_poly.entity_id
_entity_poly.type
_entity_poly.pdbx_seq_one_letter_code
_entity_poly.pdbx_strand_id
1 'polypeptide(L)'
;MTAIRQTVVVGKDGKIELHSTALPEGATVEVIVLHDQTEQDTTEYLLANPVNRERLLQSIANADNPATHIYVDIHAEKRHL
;
A
#
# COMPACT_ATOMS: atom_id res chain seq x y z
N MET A 1 -10.57 -23.90 14.42
CA MET A 1 -9.97 -23.74 13.09
C MET A 1 -8.46 -23.70 13.25
N THR A 2 -7.74 -24.50 12.49
CA THR A 2 -6.27 -24.55 12.47
C THR A 2 -5.81 -24.00 11.13
N ALA A 3 -4.94 -22.97 11.16
CA ALA A 3 -4.36 -22.38 9.97
C ALA A 3 -2.89 -22.78 9.87
N ILE A 4 -2.44 -23.16 8.67
CA ILE A 4 -1.04 -23.46 8.38
C ILE A 4 -0.49 -22.29 7.57
N ARG A 5 0.50 -21.58 8.12
CA ARG A 5 1.21 -20.52 7.40
C ARG A 5 2.57 -21.04 6.97
N GLN A 6 2.83 -21.04 5.66
CA GLN A 6 4.12 -21.42 5.08
C GLN A 6 4.57 -20.40 4.04
N THR A 7 5.88 -20.15 4.02
CA THR A 7 6.54 -19.42 2.95
C THR A 7 7.22 -20.44 2.06
N VAL A 8 6.86 -20.44 0.78
CA VAL A 8 7.35 -21.39 -0.21
C VAL A 8 7.75 -20.65 -1.47
N VAL A 9 8.75 -21.17 -2.17
CA VAL A 9 9.21 -20.63 -3.45
C VAL A 9 8.38 -21.28 -4.55
N VAL A 10 7.91 -20.46 -5.50
CA VAL A 10 7.20 -20.96 -6.68
C VAL A 10 8.16 -21.76 -7.55
N GLY A 11 7.84 -23.02 -7.78
CA GLY A 11 8.62 -23.95 -8.59
C GLY A 11 8.40 -23.74 -10.10
N LYS A 12 8.93 -24.68 -10.89
CA LYS A 12 8.71 -24.69 -12.35
C LYS A 12 7.21 -24.69 -12.67
N ASP A 13 6.86 -24.00 -13.76
CA ASP A 13 5.49 -23.88 -14.28
C ASP A 13 4.47 -23.30 -13.27
N GLY A 14 4.95 -22.54 -12.27
CA GLY A 14 4.08 -21.90 -11.28
C GLY A 14 3.62 -22.83 -10.15
N LYS A 15 4.21 -24.03 -10.04
CA LYS A 15 3.79 -25.02 -9.05
C LYS A 15 4.17 -24.60 -7.63
N ILE A 16 3.22 -24.75 -6.70
CA ILE A 16 3.41 -24.52 -5.26
C ILE A 16 3.27 -25.86 -4.54
N GLU A 17 4.27 -26.23 -3.74
CA GLU A 17 4.27 -27.48 -2.96
C GLU A 17 4.19 -27.16 -1.47
N LEU A 18 3.21 -27.76 -0.78
CA LEU A 18 3.06 -27.65 0.67
C LEU A 18 3.74 -28.86 1.32
N HIS A 19 4.80 -28.63 2.09
CA HIS A 19 5.54 -29.70 2.74
C HIS A 19 5.12 -29.82 4.21
N SER A 20 4.63 -30.99 4.61
CA SER A 20 4.14 -31.29 5.98
C SER A 20 2.83 -30.57 6.35
N THR A 21 1.75 -30.95 5.68
CA THR A 21 0.41 -30.63 6.17
C THR A 21 -0.11 -31.79 7.00
N ALA A 22 -0.32 -31.57 8.31
CA ALA A 22 -1.07 -32.46 9.19
C ALA A 22 -2.57 -32.49 8.82
N LEU A 23 -2.86 -32.50 7.53
CA LEU A 23 -4.18 -32.56 6.94
C LEU A 23 -4.49 -34.03 6.69
N PRO A 24 -5.56 -34.56 7.30
CA PRO A 24 -5.97 -35.92 7.03
C PRO A 24 -6.41 -36.06 5.57
N GLU A 25 -6.24 -37.26 5.02
CA GLU A 25 -6.70 -37.56 3.66
C GLU A 25 -8.20 -37.28 3.52
N GLY A 26 -8.60 -36.68 2.41
CA GLY A 26 -9.99 -36.28 2.14
C GLY A 26 -10.46 -35.01 2.85
N ALA A 27 -9.60 -34.31 3.61
CA ALA A 27 -9.95 -33.04 4.22
C ALA A 27 -10.12 -31.92 3.17
N THR A 28 -11.25 -31.21 3.24
CA THR A 28 -11.46 -29.98 2.48
C THR A 28 -10.64 -28.85 3.11
N VAL A 29 -9.88 -28.14 2.27
CA VAL A 29 -9.08 -26.98 2.71
C VAL A 29 -9.28 -25.78 1.79
N GLU A 30 -9.12 -24.60 2.38
CA GLU A 30 -9.05 -23.32 1.68
C GLU A 30 -7.59 -22.88 1.60
N VAL A 31 -7.17 -22.39 0.44
CA VAL A 31 -5.78 -21.96 0.19
C VAL A 31 -5.74 -20.47 -0.10
N ILE A 32 -4.92 -19.74 0.67
CA ILE A 32 -4.66 -18.31 0.48
C ILE A 32 -3.22 -18.16 -0.04
N VAL A 33 -3.06 -17.57 -1.22
CA VAL A 33 -1.74 -17.27 -1.82
C VAL A 33 -1.48 -15.78 -1.72
N LEU A 34 -0.47 -15.41 -0.93
CA LEU A 34 0.03 -14.04 -0.88
C LEU A 34 1.32 -13.96 -1.71
N HIS A 35 1.28 -13.19 -2.78
CA HIS A 35 2.46 -12.87 -3.57
C HIS A 35 2.93 -11.47 -3.16
N ASP A 36 4.12 -11.38 -2.56
CA ASP A 36 4.79 -10.10 -2.39
C ASP A 36 5.14 -9.57 -3.79
N GLN A 37 4.27 -8.73 -4.34
CA GLN A 37 4.68 -7.85 -5.42
C GLN A 37 5.71 -6.91 -4.79
N THR A 38 6.97 -6.98 -5.26
CA THR A 38 7.99 -5.97 -4.98
C THR A 38 7.32 -4.61 -5.00
N GLU A 39 7.44 -3.86 -3.90
CA GLU A 39 6.82 -2.55 -3.66
C GLU A 39 6.47 -1.90 -4.99
N GLN A 40 5.20 -1.97 -5.36
CA GLN A 40 4.72 -1.23 -6.51
C GLN A 40 5.17 0.21 -6.26
N ASP A 41 5.97 0.78 -7.15
CA ASP A 41 6.46 2.15 -7.00
C ASP A 41 5.23 3.02 -6.71
N THR A 42 5.13 3.47 -5.47
CA THR A 42 3.89 4.04 -4.94
C THR A 42 3.54 5.31 -5.70
N THR A 43 4.54 5.96 -6.30
CA THR A 43 4.39 7.08 -7.21
C THR A 43 3.75 6.66 -8.54
N GLU A 44 4.17 5.54 -9.13
CA GLU A 44 3.62 5.03 -10.39
C GLU A 44 2.15 4.63 -10.24
N TYR A 45 1.79 3.97 -9.13
CA TYR A 45 0.39 3.65 -8.82
C TYR A 45 -0.47 4.90 -8.62
N LEU A 46 0.00 5.87 -7.82
CA LEU A 46 -0.76 7.07 -7.51
C LEU A 46 -0.96 7.94 -8.76
N LEU A 47 0.02 8.02 -9.65
CA LEU A 47 -0.06 8.79 -10.90
C LEU A 47 -0.78 8.07 -12.05
N ALA A 48 -0.96 6.74 -11.97
CA ALA A 48 -1.74 6.00 -12.95
C ALA A 48 -3.22 6.44 -12.99
N ASN A 49 -3.74 7.00 -11.89
CA ASN A 49 -5.08 7.57 -11.85
C ASN A 49 -5.06 9.04 -12.37
N PRO A 50 -5.77 9.36 -13.47
CA PRO A 50 -5.81 10.71 -14.03
C PRO A 50 -6.24 11.79 -13.03
N VAL A 51 -7.17 11.47 -12.12
CA VAL A 51 -7.66 12.41 -11.09
C VAL A 51 -6.55 12.75 -10.09
N ASN A 52 -5.75 11.77 -9.69
CA ASN A 52 -4.64 11.99 -8.78
C ASN A 52 -3.52 12.80 -9.44
N ARG A 53 -3.27 12.55 -10.73
CA ARG A 53 -2.31 13.32 -11.53
C ARG A 53 -2.71 14.80 -11.63
N GLU A 54 -3.99 15.08 -11.91
CA GLU A 54 -4.50 16.46 -11.95
C GLU A 54 -4.40 17.14 -10.58
N ARG A 55 -4.77 16.44 -9.51
CA ARG A 55 -4.64 16.95 -8.14
C ARG A 55 -3.20 17.31 -7.79
N LEU A 56 -2.23 16.46 -8.15
CA LEU A 56 -0.82 16.75 -7.92
C LEU A 56 -0.37 18.02 -8.65
N LEU A 57 -0.71 18.14 -9.93
CA LEU A 57 -0.36 19.33 -10.74
C LEU A 57 -0.99 20.61 -10.15
N GLN A 58 -2.23 20.52 -9.68
CA GLN A 58 -2.90 21.64 -9.03
C GLN A 58 -2.23 22.00 -7.70
N SER A 59 -1.82 21.01 -6.89
CA SER A 59 -1.10 21.26 -5.64
C SER A 59 0.25 21.95 -5.88
N ILE A 60 0.99 21.54 -6.92
CA ILE A 60 2.25 22.21 -7.32
C ILE A 60 1.96 23.67 -7.72
N ALA A 61 0.98 23.89 -8.59
CA ALA A 61 0.61 25.24 -9.04
C ALA A 61 0.16 26.14 -7.87
N ASN A 62 -0.50 25.58 -6.86
CA ASN A 62 -0.87 26.32 -5.65
C ASN A 62 0.37 26.65 -4.81
N ALA A 63 1.28 25.69 -4.58
CA ALA A 63 2.51 25.91 -3.82
C ALA A 63 3.45 26.96 -4.46
N ASP A 64 3.42 27.11 -5.78
CA ASP A 64 4.16 28.16 -6.49
C ASP A 64 3.43 29.51 -6.50
N ASN A 65 2.18 29.56 -6.02
CA ASN A 65 1.36 30.76 -5.98
C ASN A 65 1.22 31.28 -4.54
N PRO A 66 1.95 32.36 -4.18
CA PRO A 66 1.89 32.95 -2.85
C PRO A 66 0.51 33.41 -2.41
N ALA A 67 -0.41 33.65 -3.35
CA ALA A 67 -1.79 34.03 -3.04
C ALA A 67 -2.61 32.88 -2.40
N THR A 68 -2.15 31.63 -2.54
CA THR A 68 -2.79 30.46 -1.92
C THR A 68 -2.16 30.08 -0.58
N HIS A 69 -1.08 30.74 -0.20
CA HIS A 69 -0.37 30.44 1.05
C HIS A 69 -1.17 30.92 2.27
N ILE A 70 -1.26 30.04 3.27
CA ILE A 70 -1.82 30.36 4.57
C ILE A 70 -0.65 30.58 5.53
N TYR A 71 -0.48 31.81 5.99
CA TYR A 71 0.53 32.17 6.98
C TYR A 71 -0.09 32.17 8.37
N VAL A 72 0.54 31.45 9.31
CA VAL A 72 0.09 31.36 10.70
C VAL A 72 1.09 32.07 11.59
N ASP A 73 0.62 33.05 12.38
CA ASP A 73 1.42 33.68 13.41
C ASP A 73 1.48 32.77 14.65
N ILE A 74 2.64 32.15 14.87
CA ILE A 74 2.91 31.25 15.99
C ILE A 74 3.02 31.95 17.35
N HIS A 75 2.90 33.28 17.39
CA HIS A 75 2.97 34.08 18.62
C HIS A 75 1.65 34.79 18.98
N ALA A 76 0.59 34.60 18.20
CA ALA A 76 -0.72 35.22 18.43
C ALA A 76 -1.29 34.90 19.83
N GLU A 77 -0.98 33.74 20.40
CA GLU A 77 -1.52 33.27 21.68
C GLU A 77 -0.90 33.97 22.91
N LYS A 78 0.27 34.61 22.77
CA LYS A 78 0.99 35.24 23.91
C LYS A 78 0.63 36.71 24.17
N ARG A 79 -0.29 37.30 23.40
CA ARG A 79 -0.67 38.72 23.54
C ARG A 79 -1.84 38.98 24.50
N HIS A 80 -2.36 37.94 25.15
CA HIS A 80 -3.49 38.03 26.08
C HIS A 80 -3.15 37.60 27.53
N LEU A 81 -1.86 37.58 27.90
CA LEU A 81 -1.39 37.38 29.27
C LEU A 81 -0.63 38.60 29.78
#